data_AF-A0A955C357-F1
#
_entry.id   AF-A0A955C357-F1
#
_cell.length_a   1.000
_cell.length_b   1.000
_cell.length_c   1.000
_cell.angle_alpha   90.00
_cell.angle_beta   90.00
_cell.angle_gamma   90.00
#
_symmetry.space_group_name_H-M   'P 1'
#
loop_
_entity.id
_entity.type
_entity.pdbx_description
1 polymer ?
#
loop_
_entity_poly.entity_id
_entity_poly.type
_entity_poly.pdbx_seq_one_letter_code
_entity_poly.pdbx_strand_id
1 'polypeptide(L)'
;MAFSFRLATLLKLREAARDERRRQLAQAQEAIAKLDGEQAQIADELASLQDGQRRAASGTVRIDRLIASQRYEASLRISAQTLSEQKRLIMTELEKRQQALIEADRSVKTLEKMREKQFDRWQELELRAEAKQMDEVASRRFAWEM
;
A
#
# COMPACT_ATOMS: atom_id res chain seq x y z
N MET A 1 -39.07 -4.34 -5.83
CA MET A 1 -38.55 -3.05 -5.24
C MET A 1 -37.09 -2.87 -5.68
N ALA A 2 -36.33 -1.86 -5.26
CA ALA A 2 -34.87 -1.81 -5.51
C ALA A 2 -34.10 -2.27 -4.25
N PHE A 3 -33.02 -3.04 -4.42
CA PHE A 3 -32.19 -3.50 -3.30
C PHE A 3 -31.47 -2.33 -2.60
N SER A 4 -31.50 -2.33 -1.26
CA SER A 4 -30.76 -1.37 -0.44
C SER A 4 -29.93 -2.07 0.63
N PHE A 5 -28.62 -1.82 0.65
CA PHE A 5 -27.73 -2.33 1.68
C PHE A 5 -27.61 -1.32 2.84
N ARG A 6 -28.12 -1.67 4.02
CA ARG A 6 -28.17 -0.77 5.19
C ARG A 6 -26.79 -0.27 5.64
N LEU A 7 -25.73 -1.04 5.40
CA LEU A 7 -24.35 -0.68 5.77
C LEU A 7 -23.56 -0.07 4.61
N ALA A 8 -24.22 0.43 3.56
CA ALA A 8 -23.55 1.02 2.40
C ALA A 8 -22.64 2.20 2.78
N THR A 9 -23.09 3.08 3.69
CA THR A 9 -22.27 4.20 4.17
C THR A 9 -21.04 3.72 4.94
N LEU A 10 -21.20 2.68 5.77
CA LEU A 10 -20.08 2.09 6.49
C LEU A 10 -19.08 1.43 5.53
N LEU A 11 -19.55 0.72 4.50
CA LEU A 11 -18.69 0.15 3.46
C LEU A 11 -17.85 1.23 2.78
N LYS A 12 -18.48 2.32 2.33
CA LYS A 12 -17.77 3.46 1.72
C LYS A 12 -16.71 4.06 2.65
N LEU A 13 -17.03 4.21 3.94
CA LEU A 13 -16.07 4.72 4.92
C LEU A 13 -14.86 3.78 5.08
N ARG A 14 -15.09 2.46 5.07
CA ARG A 14 -14.02 1.46 5.18
C ARG A 14 -13.17 1.40 3.91
N GLU A 15 -13.78 1.54 2.73
CA GLU A 15 -13.06 1.66 1.45
C GLU A 15 -12.15 2.89 1.45
N ALA A 16 -12.68 4.06 1.84
CA ALA A 16 -11.88 5.28 1.93
C ALA A 16 -10.72 5.14 2.93
N ALA A 17 -10.96 4.51 4.08
CA ALA A 17 -9.91 4.23 5.07
C ALA A 17 -8.84 3.28 4.52
N ARG A 18 -9.22 2.21 3.80
CA ARG A 18 -8.29 1.30 3.13
C ARG A 18 -7.44 2.06 2.10
N ASP A 19 -8.07 2.91 1.29
CA ASP A 19 -7.38 3.63 0.23
C ASP A 19 -6.42 4.70 0.79
N GLU A 20 -6.76 5.32 1.92
CA GLU A 20 -5.82 6.13 2.71
C GLU A 20 -4.60 5.32 3.18
N ARG A 21 -4.81 4.12 3.75
CA ARG A 21 -3.70 3.25 4.18
C ARG A 21 -2.81 2.81 3.01
N ARG A 22 -3.38 2.55 1.83
CA ARG A 22 -2.61 2.26 0.61
C ARG A 22 -1.73 3.44 0.21
N ARG A 23 -2.26 4.67 0.24
CA ARG A 23 -1.49 5.89 -0.04
C ARG A 23 -0.35 6.08 0.96
N GLN A 24 -0.60 5.91 2.25
CA GLN A 24 0.43 6.02 3.29
C GLN A 24 1.53 4.96 3.13
N LEU A 25 1.17 3.73 2.77
CA LEU A 25 2.14 2.68 2.49
C LEU A 25 3.02 3.03 1.28
N ALA A 26 2.40 3.48 0.19
CA ALA A 26 3.12 3.89 -1.02
C ALA A 26 4.10 5.06 -0.73
N GLN A 27 3.68 6.06 0.03
CA GLN A 27 4.56 7.18 0.44
C GLN A 27 5.77 6.69 1.23
N ALA A 28 5.59 5.76 2.16
CA ALA A 28 6.71 5.19 2.92
C ALA A 28 7.67 4.38 2.03
N GLN A 29 7.15 3.64 1.06
CA GLN A 29 7.97 2.91 0.08
C GLN A 29 8.76 3.86 -0.81
N GLU A 30 8.15 4.95 -1.26
CA GLU A 30 8.82 5.98 -2.06
C GLU A 30 9.95 6.66 -1.25
N ALA A 31 9.71 6.96 0.02
CA ALA A 31 10.73 7.53 0.90
C ALA A 31 11.92 6.57 1.07
N ILE A 32 11.67 5.27 1.26
CA ILE A 32 12.73 4.25 1.32
C ILE A 32 13.52 4.20 0.01
N ALA A 33 12.83 4.20 -1.14
CA ALA A 33 13.49 4.17 -2.44
C ALA A 33 14.40 5.39 -2.68
N LYS A 34 14.00 6.58 -2.18
CA LYS A 34 14.84 7.78 -2.23
C LYS A 34 16.10 7.62 -1.37
N LEU A 35 15.95 7.16 -0.13
CA LEU A 35 17.09 6.91 0.76
C LEU A 35 18.05 5.86 0.17
N ASP A 36 17.54 4.83 -0.49
CA ASP A 36 18.35 3.82 -1.16
C ASP A 36 19.16 4.40 -2.33
N GLY A 37 18.55 5.31 -3.08
CA GLY A 37 19.25 6.06 -4.13
C GLY A 37 20.37 6.93 -3.58
N GLU A 38 20.12 7.67 -2.50
CA GLU A 38 21.13 8.51 -1.84
C GLU A 38 22.27 7.66 -1.25
N GLN A 39 21.95 6.52 -0.64
CA GLN A 39 22.96 5.59 -0.13
C GLN A 39 23.84 5.01 -1.25
N ALA A 40 23.25 4.66 -2.39
CA ALA A 40 23.98 4.18 -3.56
C ALA A 40 24.95 5.27 -4.10
N GLN A 41 24.49 6.52 -4.18
CA GLN A 41 25.34 7.64 -4.58
C GLN A 41 26.55 7.82 -3.64
N ILE A 42 26.33 7.78 -2.32
CA ILE A 42 27.43 7.87 -1.35
C ILE A 42 28.40 6.68 -1.50
N ALA A 43 27.88 5.47 -1.75
CA ALA A 43 28.72 4.30 -1.97
C ALA A 43 29.61 4.44 -3.22
N ASP A 44 29.05 4.94 -4.32
CA ASP A 44 29.78 5.22 -5.56
C ASP A 44 30.84 6.31 -5.38
N GLU A 45 30.54 7.36 -4.62
CA GLU A 45 31.50 8.41 -4.27
C GLU A 45 32.64 7.87 -3.40
N LEU A 46 32.34 7.06 -2.39
CA LEU A 46 33.35 6.41 -1.54
C LEU A 46 34.27 5.49 -2.36
N ALA A 47 33.70 4.70 -3.27
CA ALA A 47 34.49 3.84 -4.17
C ALA A 47 35.41 4.67 -5.07
N SER A 48 34.89 5.78 -5.63
CA SER A 48 35.66 6.70 -6.47
C SER A 48 36.82 7.36 -5.71
N LEU A 49 36.60 7.75 -4.45
CA LEU A 49 37.65 8.29 -3.58
C LEU A 49 38.75 7.26 -3.31
N GLN A 50 38.38 6.02 -2.99
CA GLN A 50 39.33 4.94 -2.73
C GLN A 50 40.18 4.61 -3.96
N ASP A 51 39.58 4.61 -5.14
CA ASP A 51 40.30 4.38 -6.39
C ASP A 51 41.23 5.54 -6.74
N GLY A 52 40.79 6.78 -6.49
CA GLY A 52 41.63 7.98 -6.62
C GLY A 52 42.84 7.94 -5.69
N GLN A 53 42.64 7.55 -4.42
CA GLN A 53 43.72 7.39 -3.44
C GLN A 53 44.70 6.28 -3.86
N ARG A 54 44.21 5.13 -4.33
CA ARG A 54 45.06 4.02 -4.83
C ARG A 54 45.93 4.45 -6.01
N ARG A 55 45.39 5.21 -6.96
CA ARG A 55 46.16 5.75 -8.10
C ARG A 55 47.16 6.82 -7.68
N ALA A 56 46.83 7.64 -6.67
CA ALA A 56 47.73 8.67 -6.16
C ALA A 56 48.91 8.07 -5.37
N ALA A 57 48.73 6.91 -4.75
CA ALA A 57 49.76 6.22 -3.97
C ALA A 57 50.98 5.76 -4.80
N SER A 58 50.88 5.67 -6.13
CA SER A 58 52.00 5.35 -7.02
C SER A 58 52.80 6.57 -7.49
N GLY A 59 52.52 7.78 -6.96
CA GLY A 59 53.22 9.03 -7.32
C GLY A 59 53.51 9.93 -6.11
N THR A 60 53.93 11.18 -6.36
CA THR A 60 54.22 12.15 -5.29
C THR A 60 52.92 12.65 -4.65
N VAL A 61 52.56 12.10 -3.48
CA VAL A 61 51.34 12.48 -2.75
C VAL A 61 51.53 13.83 -2.04
N ARG A 62 50.67 14.81 -2.34
CA ARG A 62 50.57 16.04 -1.54
C ARG A 62 49.77 15.75 -0.27
N ILE A 63 50.41 15.91 0.89
CA ILE A 63 49.83 15.63 2.22
C ILE A 63 48.50 16.37 2.42
N ASP A 64 48.39 17.63 2.00
CA ASP A 64 47.16 18.42 2.12
C ASP A 64 45.97 17.80 1.38
N ARG A 65 46.21 17.21 0.19
CA ARG A 65 45.16 16.53 -0.58
C ARG A 65 44.72 15.23 0.09
N LEU A 66 45.65 14.52 0.73
CA LEU A 66 45.34 13.29 1.47
C LEU A 66 44.45 13.60 2.69
N ILE A 67 44.80 14.63 3.47
CA ILE A 67 44.02 15.04 4.64
C ILE A 67 42.62 15.51 4.22
N ALA A 68 42.52 16.30 3.15
CA ALA A 68 41.21 16.75 2.63
C ALA A 68 40.35 15.56 2.17
N SER A 69 40.94 14.58 1.47
CA SER A 69 40.23 13.38 1.03
C SER A 69 39.73 12.53 2.20
N GLN A 70 40.54 12.32 3.25
CA GLN A 70 40.11 11.60 4.45
C GLN A 70 38.98 12.31 5.20
N ARG A 71 39.02 13.64 5.32
CA ARG A 71 37.94 14.40 5.95
C ARG A 71 36.63 14.29 5.17
N TYR A 72 36.72 14.37 3.85
CA TYR A 72 35.56 14.19 2.99
C TYR A 72 34.99 12.78 3.10
N GLU A 73 35.84 11.75 3.05
CA GLU A 73 35.44 10.35 3.25
C GLU A 73 34.75 10.13 4.61
N ALA A 74 35.29 10.72 5.69
CA ALA A 74 34.66 10.66 7.00
C ALA A 74 33.26 11.31 7.00
N SER A 75 33.10 12.45 6.34
CA SER A 75 31.79 13.11 6.22
C SER A 75 30.78 12.26 5.45
N LEU A 76 31.20 11.61 4.35
CA LEU A 76 30.34 10.71 3.58
C LEU A 76 29.91 9.49 4.40
N ARG A 77 30.80 8.91 5.20
CA ARG A 77 30.47 7.78 6.09
C ARG A 77 29.45 8.18 7.17
N ILE A 78 29.57 9.38 7.74
CA ILE A 78 28.59 9.91 8.70
C ILE A 78 27.22 10.10 8.04
N SER A 79 27.20 10.65 6.81
CA SER A 79 25.97 10.78 6.03
C SER A 79 25.33 9.43 5.74
N ALA A 80 26.11 8.44 5.29
CA ALA A 80 25.62 7.09 5.03
C ALA A 80 24.99 6.44 6.28
N GLN A 81 25.64 6.60 7.44
CA GLN A 81 25.13 6.10 8.71
C GLN A 81 23.81 6.80 9.09
N THR A 82 23.71 8.11 8.88
CA THR A 82 22.50 8.90 9.14
C THR A 82 21.33 8.43 8.27
N LEU A 83 21.56 8.24 6.97
CA LEU A 83 20.56 7.72 6.03
C LEU A 83 20.12 6.31 6.40
N SER A 84 21.05 5.46 6.85
CA SER A 84 20.75 4.09 7.29
C SER A 84 19.82 4.09 8.51
N GLU A 85 20.08 4.97 9.49
CA GLU A 85 19.22 5.10 10.66
C GLU A 85 17.84 5.65 10.31
N GLN A 86 17.76 6.66 9.44
CA GLN A 86 16.48 7.17 8.92
C GLN A 86 15.69 6.10 8.19
N LYS A 87 16.34 5.32 7.32
CA LYS A 87 15.72 4.20 6.62
C LYS A 87 15.18 3.16 7.60
N ARG A 88 15.96 2.81 8.62
CA ARG A 88 15.55 1.85 9.66
C ARG A 88 14.27 2.29 10.36
N LEU A 89 14.17 3.56 10.75
CA LEU A 89 12.97 4.12 11.37
C LEU A 89 11.75 4.02 10.44
N ILE A 90 11.92 4.35 9.15
CA ILE A 90 10.83 4.26 8.18
C ILE A 90 10.41 2.81 7.94
N MET A 91 11.36 1.87 7.90
CA MET A 91 11.08 0.44 7.75
C MET A 91 10.25 -0.12 8.91
N THR A 92 10.55 0.28 10.16
CA THR A 92 9.72 -0.11 11.31
C THR A 92 8.28 0.41 11.19
N GLU A 93 8.10 1.63 10.70
CA GLU A 93 6.77 2.19 10.46
C GLU A 93 6.09 1.59 9.21
N LEU A 94 6.86 1.11 8.22
CA LEU A 94 6.35 0.44 7.04
C LEU A 94 5.63 -0.86 7.42
N GLU A 95 6.23 -1.67 8.28
CA GLU A 95 5.63 -2.93 8.76
C GLU A 95 4.28 -2.68 9.45
N LYS A 96 4.21 -1.66 10.31
CA LYS A 96 2.95 -1.23 10.95
C LYS A 96 1.90 -0.82 9.93
N ARG A 97 2.29 -0.07 8.89
CA ARG A 97 1.38 0.35 7.80
C ARG A 97 0.89 -0.84 6.97
N GLN A 98 1.74 -1.83 6.70
CA GLN A 98 1.35 -3.06 6.01
C GLN A 98 0.29 -3.82 6.81
N GLN A 99 0.53 -4.02 8.11
CA GLN A 99 -0.43 -4.70 8.99
C GLN A 99 -1.77 -3.95 9.06
N ALA A 100 -1.71 -2.62 9.19
CA ALA A 100 -2.87 -1.74 9.17
C ALA A 100 -3.66 -1.80 7.85
N LEU A 101 -3.00 -2.00 6.71
CA LEU A 101 -3.65 -2.18 5.42
C LEU A 101 -4.35 -3.55 5.33
N ILE A 102 -3.69 -4.62 5.79
CA ILE A 102 -4.28 -5.97 5.83
C ILE A 102 -5.58 -5.98 6.64
N GLU A 103 -5.59 -5.30 7.78
CA GLU A 103 -6.79 -5.18 8.63
C GLU A 103 -7.91 -4.38 7.94
N ALA A 104 -7.56 -3.29 7.26
CA ALA A 104 -8.51 -2.51 6.49
C ALA A 104 -9.12 -3.33 5.32
N ASP A 105 -8.29 -4.07 4.57
CA ASP A 105 -8.72 -4.97 3.50
C ASP A 105 -9.69 -6.04 4.02
N ARG A 106 -9.37 -6.66 5.16
CA ARG A 106 -10.25 -7.65 5.81
C ARG A 106 -11.61 -7.05 6.20
N SER A 107 -11.60 -5.83 6.73
CA SER A 107 -12.83 -5.13 7.11
C SER A 107 -13.73 -4.84 5.90
N VAL A 108 -13.15 -4.33 4.80
CA VAL A 108 -13.89 -4.08 3.55
C VAL A 108 -14.46 -5.38 2.99
N LYS A 109 -13.63 -6.42 2.87
CA LYS A 109 -14.03 -7.72 2.33
C LYS A 109 -15.16 -8.39 3.12
N THR A 110 -15.21 -8.14 4.43
CA THR A 110 -16.31 -8.63 5.29
C THR A 110 -17.62 -7.95 4.93
N LEU A 111 -17.62 -6.62 4.76
CA LEU A 111 -18.81 -5.86 4.39
C LEU A 111 -19.29 -6.15 2.96
N GLU A 112 -18.35 -6.32 2.02
CA GLU A 112 -18.67 -6.72 0.65
C GLU A 112 -19.39 -8.07 0.62
N LYS A 113 -18.85 -9.08 1.31
CA LYS A 113 -19.49 -10.40 1.43
C LYS A 113 -20.85 -10.33 2.11
N MET A 114 -21.02 -9.47 3.11
CA MET A 114 -22.33 -9.26 3.75
C MET A 114 -23.33 -8.64 2.78
N ARG A 115 -22.90 -7.69 1.95
CA ARG A 115 -23.73 -7.06 0.92
C ARG A 115 -24.17 -8.07 -0.13
N GLU A 116 -23.23 -8.86 -0.65
CA GLU A 116 -23.48 -9.93 -1.63
C GLU A 116 -24.53 -10.92 -1.09
N LYS A 117 -24.32 -11.48 0.10
CA LYS A 117 -25.30 -12.39 0.73
C LYS A 117 -26.66 -11.77 1.00
N GLN A 118 -26.75 -10.45 1.21
CA GLN A 118 -28.04 -9.77 1.36
C GLN A 118 -28.72 -9.57 0.01
N PHE A 119 -27.93 -9.29 -1.03
CA PHE A 119 -28.40 -9.13 -2.39
C PHE A 119 -28.96 -10.45 -2.94
N ASP A 120 -28.23 -11.55 -2.77
CA ASP A 120 -28.68 -12.88 -3.24
C ASP A 120 -30.01 -13.27 -2.59
N ARG A 121 -30.14 -13.10 -1.27
CA ARG A 121 -31.39 -13.34 -0.54
C ARG A 121 -32.52 -12.44 -1.02
N TRP A 122 -32.24 -11.18 -1.33
CA TRP A 122 -33.24 -10.28 -1.87
C TRP A 122 -33.71 -10.72 -3.26
N GLN A 123 -32.80 -11.14 -4.14
CA GLN A 123 -33.17 -11.69 -5.45
C GLN A 123 -34.03 -12.95 -5.32
N GLU A 124 -33.66 -13.89 -4.45
CA GLU A 124 -34.46 -15.10 -4.21
C GLU A 124 -35.88 -14.76 -3.76
N LEU A 125 -36.04 -13.74 -2.91
CA LEU A 125 -37.35 -13.31 -2.43
C LEU A 125 -38.19 -12.64 -3.52
N GLU A 126 -37.60 -11.79 -4.36
CA GLU A 126 -38.32 -11.19 -5.50
C GLU A 126 -38.73 -12.27 -6.51
N LEU A 127 -37.84 -13.20 -6.86
CA LEU A 127 -38.17 -14.32 -7.75
C LEU A 127 -39.33 -15.19 -7.22
N ARG A 128 -39.35 -15.47 -5.91
CA ARG A 128 -40.46 -16.20 -5.29
C ARG A 128 -41.77 -15.41 -5.31
N ALA A 129 -41.70 -14.09 -5.09
CA ALA A 129 -42.87 -13.23 -5.13
C ALA A 129 -43.46 -13.13 -6.55
N GLU A 130 -42.61 -12.99 -7.56
CA GLU A 130 -43.00 -13.00 -8.97
C GLU A 130 -43.65 -14.32 -9.38
N ALA A 131 -43.04 -15.46 -9.02
CA ALA A 131 -43.60 -16.79 -9.30
C ALA A 131 -44.99 -16.96 -8.66
N LYS A 132 -45.16 -16.55 -7.40
CA LYS A 132 -46.46 -16.60 -6.72
C LYS A 132 -47.52 -15.73 -7.42
N GLN A 133 -47.14 -14.53 -7.87
CA GLN A 133 -48.05 -13.65 -8.61
C GLN A 133 -48.48 -14.27 -9.95
N MET A 134 -47.57 -14.94 -10.66
CA MET A 134 -47.89 -15.66 -11.89
C MET A 134 -48.88 -16.81 -11.66
N ASP A 135 -48.66 -17.61 -10.61
CA ASP A 135 -49.56 -18.71 -10.24
C ASP A 135 -50.98 -18.22 -9.88
N GLU A 136 -51.07 -17.09 -9.15
CA GLU A 136 -52.35 -16.46 -8.81
C GLU A 136 -53.10 -15.97 -10.07
N VAL A 137 -52.39 -15.38 -11.04
CA VAL A 137 -52.99 -14.94 -12.31
C VAL A 137 -53.46 -16.13 -13.15
N ALA A 138 -52.67 -17.19 -13.24
CA ALA A 138 -53.03 -18.41 -13.96
C ALA A 138 -54.30 -19.06 -13.36
N SER A 139 -54.36 -19.15 -12.03
CA SER A 139 -55.50 -19.73 -11.31
C SER A 139 -56.79 -18.92 -11.52
N ARG A 140 -56.70 -17.58 -11.54
CA ARG A 140 -57.86 -16.72 -11.82
C ARG A 140 -58.36 -16.85 -13.26
N ARG A 141 -57.47 -16.97 -14.25
CA ARG A 141 -57.88 -17.16 -15.66
C ARG A 141 -58.57 -18.50 -15.88
N PHE A 142 -58.04 -19.57 -15.30
CA PHE A 142 -58.66 -20.89 -15.38
C PHE A 142 -60.05 -20.94 -14.74
N ALA A 143 -60.27 -20.19 -13.65
CA ALA A 143 -61.57 -20.08 -12.99
C ALA A 143 -62.63 -19.28 -13.79
N TRP A 144 -62.24 -18.56 -14.85
CA TRP A 144 -63.16 -17.79 -15.71
C TRP A 144 -63.45 -18.46 -17.05
N GLU A 145 -62.66 -19.47 -17.44
CA GLU A 145 -62.88 -20.27 -18.67
C GLU A 145 -63.73 -21.54 -18.42
N MET A 146 -64.13 -21.78 -17.16
CA MET A 146 -65.08 -22.82 -16.73
C MET A 146 -66.44 -22.20 -16.41
#